data_AF-A0A834R192-F1
#
_entry.id   AF-A0A834R192-F1
#
_cell.length_a   1.000
_cell.length_b   1.000
_cell.length_c   1.000
_cell.angle_alpha   90.00
_cell.angle_beta   90.00
_cell.angle_gamma   90.00
#
_symmetry.space_group_name_H-M   'P 1'
#
loop_
_entity.id
_entity.type
_entity.pdbx_description
1 polymer ?
#
loop_
_entity_poly.entity_id
_entity_poly.type
_entity_poly.pdbx_seq_one_letter_code
_entity_poly.pdbx_strand_id
1 'polypeptide(L)'
;MKMGQTLRTMMNNGFNQTSKHHLSSHQKNLDKLPDLASWPPELSLNVLKNLNATDLCLASCVWNELAKDELLWQSLCYNQWPYTSIYQRIEPKIFSYHKLYLTLDEATVTFNADCRLGMDYFFKFNLIDNDPHEIAQLFFRSRSFDRAQIRRFLESDVRVLDQLIILFDFSNQTLPNALRQFFDVVEVPNRYDHFLHLMMDKFAIRYVQCNKHKLQHSAETIYVLCFSLIMLSADLFNPRIKNKMSKREFIRNVRRALGLFDDELFGHLYDDVYLRGHIAGKSLSHCYKTSGNHIHHRTDFLPKRYHLIR
;
A
#
# COMPACT_ATOMS: atom_id res chain seq x y z
N MET A 1 7.17 3.75 -44.22
CA MET A 1 5.93 3.04 -44.61
C MET A 1 6.08 1.53 -44.87
N LYS A 2 7.26 0.96 -45.18
CA LYS A 2 7.39 -0.48 -45.51
C LYS A 2 7.71 -1.43 -44.33
N MET A 3 8.02 -0.94 -43.13
CA MET A 3 8.45 -1.79 -42.01
C MET A 3 7.27 -2.23 -41.09
N GLY A 4 6.20 -1.44 -41.03
CA GLY A 4 5.00 -1.77 -40.24
C GLY A 4 4.13 -2.88 -40.83
N GLN A 5 4.17 -3.06 -42.16
CA GLN A 5 3.46 -4.16 -42.82
C GLN A 5 4.10 -5.52 -42.51
N THR A 6 5.42 -5.57 -42.38
CA THR A 6 6.18 -6.80 -42.11
C THR A 6 5.92 -7.34 -40.69
N LEU A 7 5.79 -6.46 -39.69
CA LEU A 7 5.43 -6.84 -38.32
C LEU A 7 3.98 -7.34 -38.21
N ARG A 8 3.06 -6.78 -39.01
CA ARG A 8 1.67 -7.24 -39.11
C ARG A 8 1.59 -8.68 -39.63
N THR A 9 2.43 -9.03 -40.60
CA THR A 9 2.52 -10.39 -41.14
C THR A 9 3.12 -11.38 -40.13
N MET A 10 4.10 -10.96 -39.33
CA MET A 10 4.72 -11.81 -38.31
C MET A 10 3.78 -12.09 -37.12
N MET A 11 3.02 -11.09 -36.65
CA MET A 11 2.05 -11.30 -35.58
C MET A 11 0.86 -12.18 -36.02
N ASN A 12 0.41 -12.06 -37.27
CA ASN A 12 -0.67 -12.91 -37.80
C ASN A 12 -0.26 -14.37 -38.04
N ASN A 13 1.03 -14.63 -38.28
CA ASN A 13 1.55 -15.98 -38.49
C ASN A 13 1.91 -16.71 -37.19
N GLY A 14 2.17 -15.98 -36.09
CA GLY A 14 2.54 -16.57 -34.79
C GLY A 14 1.38 -17.13 -33.96
N PHE A 15 0.14 -16.71 -34.23
CA PHE A 15 -1.04 -17.08 -33.42
C PHE A 15 -1.95 -18.16 -34.04
N ASN A 16 -1.57 -18.75 -35.18
CA ASN A 16 -2.47 -19.60 -35.98
C ASN A 16 -2.22 -21.11 -35.85
N GLN A 17 -1.85 -21.59 -34.66
CA GLN A 17 -1.89 -23.02 -34.35
C GLN A 17 -2.40 -23.28 -32.93
N THR A 18 -3.68 -22.98 -32.68
CA THR A 18 -4.60 -23.74 -31.81
C THR A 18 -5.92 -22.96 -31.69
N SER A 19 -7.06 -23.64 -31.77
CA SER A 19 -8.43 -23.10 -31.68
C SER A 19 -9.00 -22.35 -32.89
N LYS A 20 -9.03 -23.02 -34.05
CA LYS A 20 -10.09 -22.80 -35.05
C LYS A 20 -11.31 -23.63 -34.65
N HIS A 21 -12.35 -23.04 -34.05
CA HIS A 21 -13.75 -23.42 -34.35
C HIS A 21 -14.86 -22.54 -33.75
N HIS A 22 -14.59 -21.43 -33.03
CA HIS A 22 -15.68 -20.60 -32.46
C HIS A 22 -15.64 -19.06 -32.64
N LEU A 23 -14.73 -18.48 -33.44
CA LEU A 23 -14.58 -17.00 -33.57
C LEU A 23 -15.09 -16.36 -34.89
N SER A 24 -16.11 -16.90 -35.57
CA SER A 24 -16.35 -16.52 -36.98
C SER A 24 -17.25 -15.29 -37.25
N SER A 25 -17.83 -14.63 -36.25
CA SER A 25 -18.72 -13.46 -36.47
C SER A 25 -18.16 -12.13 -35.95
N HIS A 26 -17.44 -12.11 -34.83
CA HIS A 26 -16.82 -10.90 -34.29
C HIS A 26 -15.56 -10.47 -35.04
N GLN A 27 -14.73 -11.41 -35.49
CA GLN A 27 -13.51 -11.10 -36.24
C GLN A 27 -13.81 -10.34 -37.54
N LYS A 28 -14.89 -10.71 -38.25
CA LYS A 28 -15.28 -10.14 -39.55
C LYS A 28 -15.72 -8.66 -39.49
N ASN A 29 -16.07 -8.15 -38.31
CA ASN A 29 -16.43 -6.73 -38.12
C ASN A 29 -15.23 -5.87 -37.70
N LEU A 30 -14.20 -6.45 -37.10
CA LEU A 30 -12.97 -5.74 -36.74
C LEU A 30 -12.16 -5.32 -37.98
N ASP A 31 -12.21 -6.13 -39.05
CA ASP A 31 -11.55 -5.82 -40.32
C ASP A 31 -12.14 -4.60 -41.05
N LYS A 32 -13.28 -4.08 -40.59
CA LYS A 32 -13.93 -2.88 -41.15
C LYS A 32 -13.65 -1.61 -40.36
N LEU A 33 -13.04 -1.70 -39.17
CA LEU A 33 -12.74 -0.51 -38.40
C LEU A 33 -11.56 0.23 -39.07
N PRO A 34 -11.71 1.52 -39.41
CA PRO A 34 -10.60 2.29 -39.92
C PRO A 34 -9.50 2.39 -38.85
N ASP A 35 -8.25 2.48 -39.29
CA ASP A 35 -7.08 2.61 -38.41
C ASP A 35 -7.25 3.81 -37.46
N LEU A 36 -6.86 3.69 -36.18
CA LEU A 36 -6.92 4.81 -35.23
C LEU A 36 -6.15 6.04 -35.72
N ALA A 37 -5.10 5.86 -36.52
CA ALA A 37 -4.38 6.97 -37.14
C ALA A 37 -5.23 7.78 -38.12
N SER A 38 -6.34 7.23 -38.61
CA SER A 38 -7.27 7.88 -39.53
C SER A 38 -8.48 8.53 -38.85
N TRP A 39 -8.63 8.34 -37.54
CA TRP A 39 -9.72 8.96 -36.76
C TRP A 39 -9.32 10.38 -36.34
N PRO A 40 -10.31 11.23 -35.97
CA PRO A 40 -10.04 12.46 -35.24
C PRO A 40 -9.16 12.20 -34.01
N PRO A 41 -8.09 12.99 -33.78
CA PRO A 41 -7.15 12.74 -32.68
C PRO A 41 -7.81 12.58 -31.32
N GLU A 42 -8.86 13.35 -31.04
CA GLU A 42 -9.61 13.31 -29.78
C GLU A 42 -10.29 11.96 -29.56
N LEU A 43 -10.79 11.33 -30.62
CA LEU A 43 -11.40 10.00 -30.55
C LEU A 43 -10.33 8.92 -30.37
N SER A 44 -9.19 9.05 -31.05
CA SER A 44 -8.07 8.13 -30.90
C SER A 44 -7.49 8.16 -29.48
N LEU A 45 -7.27 9.36 -28.93
CA LEU A 45 -6.81 9.54 -27.55
C LEU A 45 -7.85 9.03 -26.53
N ASN A 46 -9.15 9.16 -26.82
CA ASN A 46 -10.20 8.59 -25.97
C ASN A 46 -10.19 7.07 -25.89
N VAL A 47 -9.69 6.38 -26.91
CA VAL A 47 -9.44 4.93 -26.87
C VAL A 47 -8.16 4.65 -26.09
N LEU A 48 -7.06 5.33 -26.44
CA LEU A 48 -5.73 5.10 -25.90
C LEU A 48 -5.61 5.43 -24.40
N LYS A 49 -6.39 6.39 -23.87
CA LYS A 49 -6.39 6.73 -22.43
C LYS A 49 -6.80 5.58 -21.50
N ASN A 50 -7.42 4.54 -22.03
CA ASN A 50 -7.83 3.37 -21.24
C ASN A 50 -6.74 2.29 -21.16
N LEU A 51 -5.64 2.48 -21.88
CA LEU A 51 -4.48 1.58 -21.88
C LEU A 51 -3.57 1.91 -20.69
N ASN A 52 -2.96 0.87 -20.12
CA ASN A 52 -1.85 1.07 -19.18
C ASN A 52 -0.56 1.41 -19.93
N ALA A 53 0.52 1.73 -19.20
CA ALA A 53 1.80 2.10 -19.81
C ALA A 53 2.40 1.00 -20.70
N THR A 54 2.27 -0.28 -20.32
CA THR A 54 2.78 -1.40 -21.11
C THR A 54 2.04 -1.49 -22.45
N ASP A 55 0.72 -1.39 -22.42
CA ASP A 55 -0.12 -1.41 -23.61
C ASP A 55 0.12 -0.18 -24.50
N LEU A 56 0.40 0.99 -23.91
CA LEU A 56 0.79 2.19 -24.67
C LEU A 56 2.17 2.05 -25.32
N CYS A 57 3.15 1.44 -24.63
CA CYS A 57 4.44 1.11 -25.22
C CYS A 57 4.29 0.20 -26.44
N LEU A 58 3.44 -0.84 -26.34
CA LEU A 58 3.13 -1.73 -27.47
C LEU A 58 2.37 -1.00 -28.58
N ALA A 59 1.38 -0.17 -28.23
CA ALA A 59 0.63 0.65 -29.16
C ALA A 59 1.55 1.60 -29.94
N SER A 60 2.61 2.12 -29.34
CA SER A 60 3.59 3.01 -30.00
C SER A 60 4.33 2.35 -31.17
N CYS A 61 4.40 1.01 -31.22
CA CYS A 61 4.96 0.29 -32.36
C CYS A 61 4.09 0.41 -33.62
N VAL A 62 2.81 0.75 -33.48
CA VAL A 62 1.84 0.91 -34.58
C VAL A 62 1.39 2.36 -34.71
N TRP A 63 1.09 3.02 -33.59
CA TRP A 63 0.58 4.39 -33.48
C TRP A 63 1.55 5.30 -32.73
N ASN A 64 2.78 5.45 -33.24
CA ASN A 64 3.88 6.13 -32.56
C ASN A 64 3.52 7.53 -32.01
N GLU A 65 2.99 8.42 -32.85
CA GLU A 65 2.65 9.80 -32.44
C GLU A 65 1.49 9.83 -31.43
N LEU A 66 0.47 9.00 -31.63
CA LEU A 66 -0.72 8.98 -30.77
C LEU A 66 -0.43 8.34 -29.40
N ALA A 67 0.35 7.25 -29.36
CA ALA A 67 0.65 6.52 -28.13
C ALA A 67 1.73 7.19 -27.29
N LYS A 68 2.51 8.11 -27.87
CA LYS A 68 3.49 8.96 -27.14
C LYS A 68 2.94 10.34 -26.81
N ASP A 69 1.63 10.53 -26.94
CA ASP A 69 0.97 11.78 -26.56
C ASP A 69 1.26 12.14 -25.09
N GLU A 70 1.72 13.36 -24.87
CA GLU A 70 2.20 13.83 -23.56
C GLU A 70 1.09 13.88 -22.51
N LEU A 71 -0.18 14.11 -22.90
CA LEU A 71 -1.30 14.14 -21.96
C LEU A 71 -1.66 12.74 -21.46
N LEU A 72 -1.53 11.71 -22.31
CA LEU A 72 -1.71 10.32 -21.90
C LEU A 72 -0.69 9.95 -20.81
N TRP A 73 0.59 10.21 -21.07
CA TRP A 73 1.66 9.91 -20.12
C TRP A 73 1.61 10.78 -18.87
N GLN A 74 1.20 12.05 -18.99
CA GLN A 74 0.95 12.91 -17.83
C GLN A 74 -0.13 12.33 -16.92
N SER A 75 -1.25 11.87 -17.50
CA SER A 75 -2.32 11.24 -16.73
C SER A 75 -1.83 9.97 -16.03
N LEU A 76 -1.04 9.14 -16.72
CA LEU A 76 -0.44 7.95 -16.11
C LEU A 76 0.48 8.30 -14.93
N CYS A 77 1.35 9.30 -15.08
CA CYS A 77 2.21 9.79 -14.00
C CYS A 77 1.41 10.21 -12.77
N TYR A 78 0.41 11.08 -12.94
CA TYR A 78 -0.40 11.57 -11.82
C TYR A 78 -1.28 10.48 -11.18
N ASN A 79 -1.69 9.48 -11.95
CA ASN A 79 -2.45 8.37 -11.42
C ASN A 79 -1.59 7.42 -10.57
N GLN A 80 -0.35 7.15 -10.99
CA GLN A 80 0.53 6.19 -10.32
C GLN A 80 1.36 6.83 -9.21
N TRP A 81 1.84 8.05 -9.44
CA TRP A 81 2.56 8.86 -8.46
C TRP A 81 1.89 10.23 -8.36
N PRO A 82 0.79 10.35 -7.59
CA PRO A 82 0.07 11.62 -7.45
C PRO A 82 0.91 12.73 -6.80
N TYR A 83 1.97 12.36 -6.07
CA TYR A 83 2.80 13.28 -5.32
C TYR A 83 4.29 13.04 -5.59
N THR A 84 4.92 13.98 -6.31
CA THR A 84 6.36 14.04 -6.53
C THR A 84 6.80 15.50 -6.68
N SER A 85 7.96 15.87 -6.15
CA SER A 85 8.45 17.26 -6.20
C SER A 85 8.80 17.70 -7.62
N ILE A 86 9.16 16.76 -8.50
CA ILE A 86 9.49 17.05 -9.91
C ILE A 86 8.35 17.73 -10.67
N TYR A 87 7.09 17.51 -10.29
CA TYR A 87 5.93 18.17 -10.92
C TYR A 87 5.97 19.70 -10.79
N GLN A 88 6.63 20.23 -9.76
CA GLN A 88 6.78 21.67 -9.57
C GLN A 88 7.89 22.28 -10.44
N ARG A 89 8.71 21.43 -11.08
CA ARG A 89 9.91 21.80 -11.84
C ARG A 89 9.77 21.52 -13.34
N ILE A 90 8.58 21.11 -13.78
CA ILE A 90 8.36 20.74 -15.18
C ILE A 90 8.43 21.99 -16.04
N GLU A 91 9.42 22.03 -16.93
CA GLU A 91 9.50 22.98 -18.02
C GLU A 91 8.91 22.36 -19.29
N PRO A 92 7.71 22.78 -19.75
CA PRO A 92 6.97 22.09 -20.81
C PRO A 92 7.69 21.99 -22.16
N LYS A 93 8.68 22.85 -22.40
CA LYS A 93 9.40 22.91 -23.68
C LYS A 93 10.49 21.84 -23.84
N ILE A 94 10.96 21.24 -22.74
CA ILE A 94 12.10 20.29 -22.73
C ILE A 94 11.68 18.95 -22.10
N PHE A 95 10.52 18.91 -21.45
CA PHE A 95 10.07 17.78 -20.67
C PHE A 95 9.24 16.78 -21.48
N SER A 96 9.41 15.49 -21.18
CA SER A 96 8.55 14.41 -21.69
C SER A 96 8.04 13.57 -20.53
N TYR A 97 6.72 13.53 -20.36
CA TYR A 97 6.03 12.69 -19.40
C TYR A 97 6.22 11.21 -19.68
N HIS A 98 6.40 10.81 -20.94
CA HIS A 98 6.76 9.43 -21.25
C HIS A 98 8.10 9.05 -20.61
N LYS A 99 9.12 9.90 -20.77
CA LYS A 99 10.43 9.69 -20.15
C LYS A 99 10.36 9.75 -18.62
N LEU A 100 9.59 10.71 -18.08
CA LEU A 100 9.35 10.81 -16.64
C LEU A 100 8.73 9.53 -16.09
N TYR A 101 7.67 9.03 -16.74
CA TYR A 101 6.96 7.84 -16.32
C TYR A 101 7.92 6.65 -16.21
N LEU A 102 8.71 6.41 -17.27
CA LEU A 102 9.69 5.32 -17.27
C LEU A 102 10.73 5.47 -16.15
N THR A 103 11.16 6.71 -15.86
CA THR A 103 12.13 7.00 -14.80
C THR A 103 11.53 6.78 -13.40
N LEU A 104 10.27 7.20 -13.19
CA LEU A 104 9.53 6.94 -11.95
C LEU A 104 9.23 5.46 -11.76
N ASP A 105 8.90 4.74 -12.83
CA ASP A 105 8.65 3.31 -12.81
C ASP A 105 9.91 2.54 -12.44
N GLU A 106 11.04 2.84 -13.09
CA GLU A 106 12.34 2.26 -12.75
C GLU A 106 12.73 2.55 -11.30
N ALA A 107 12.54 3.79 -10.83
CA ALA A 107 12.80 4.17 -9.44
C ALA A 107 11.93 3.38 -8.44
N THR A 108 10.65 3.16 -8.78
CA THR A 108 9.70 2.41 -7.94
C THR A 108 10.01 0.93 -7.91
N VAL A 109 10.31 0.32 -9.08
CA VAL A 109 10.74 -1.08 -9.16
C VAL A 109 12.03 -1.28 -8.38
N THR A 110 12.98 -0.35 -8.48
CA THR A 110 14.23 -0.37 -7.70
C THR A 110 13.96 -0.27 -6.19
N PHE A 111 13.05 0.61 -5.77
CA PHE A 111 12.63 0.71 -4.36
C PHE A 111 12.00 -0.59 -3.85
N ASN A 112 11.16 -1.23 -4.66
CA ASN A 112 10.49 -2.47 -4.29
C ASN A 112 11.49 -3.64 -4.14
N ALA A 113 12.61 -3.60 -4.86
CA ALA A 113 13.72 -4.53 -4.66
C ALA A 113 14.54 -4.17 -3.40
N ASP A 114 14.98 -2.91 -3.28
CA ASP A 114 15.70 -2.39 -2.13
C ASP A 114 15.36 -0.90 -1.88
N CYS A 115 14.79 -0.62 -0.71
CA CYS A 115 14.28 0.71 -0.38
C CYS A 115 15.35 1.81 -0.40
N ARG A 116 16.61 1.47 -0.06
CA ARG A 116 17.70 2.46 -0.01
C ARG A 116 18.18 2.79 -1.41
N LEU A 117 18.44 1.78 -2.23
CA LEU A 117 18.82 1.99 -3.63
C LEU A 117 17.73 2.73 -4.42
N GLY A 118 16.46 2.40 -4.17
CA GLY A 118 15.34 3.09 -4.78
C GLY A 118 15.31 4.57 -4.43
N MET A 119 15.42 4.92 -3.14
CA MET A 119 15.42 6.33 -2.74
C MET A 119 16.63 7.10 -3.24
N ASP A 120 17.82 6.47 -3.25
CA ASP A 120 19.01 7.06 -3.86
C ASP A 120 18.79 7.35 -5.36
N TYR A 121 18.06 6.47 -6.07
CA TYR A 121 17.64 6.70 -7.46
C TYR A 121 16.68 7.89 -7.56
N PHE A 122 15.64 7.96 -6.73
CA PHE A 122 14.69 9.08 -6.70
C PHE A 122 15.41 10.43 -6.52
N PHE A 123 16.39 10.51 -5.62
CA PHE A 123 17.18 11.72 -5.40
C PHE A 123 18.13 12.02 -6.56
N LYS A 124 18.83 11.01 -7.09
CA LYS A 124 19.79 11.17 -8.20
C LYS A 124 19.13 11.80 -9.44
N PHE A 125 17.89 11.41 -9.73
CA PHE A 125 17.14 11.92 -10.88
C PHE A 125 16.25 13.12 -10.53
N ASN A 126 16.38 13.69 -9.32
CA ASN A 126 15.60 14.83 -8.83
C ASN A 126 14.07 14.63 -8.95
N LEU A 127 13.62 13.38 -8.78
CA LEU A 127 12.20 13.01 -8.85
C LEU A 127 11.44 13.49 -7.60
N ILE A 128 12.12 13.46 -6.45
CA ILE A 128 11.61 13.93 -5.18
C ILE A 128 12.73 14.63 -4.40
N ASP A 129 12.33 15.57 -3.54
CA ASP A 129 13.26 16.23 -2.63
C ASP A 129 13.57 15.34 -1.43
N ASN A 130 14.78 15.52 -0.89
CA ASN A 130 15.20 14.86 0.35
C ASN A 130 14.61 15.58 1.57
N ASP A 131 13.28 15.63 1.60
CA ASP A 131 12.47 16.17 2.68
C ASP A 131 11.53 15.07 3.21
N PRO A 132 11.48 14.85 4.54
CA PRO A 132 10.64 13.80 5.12
C PRO A 132 9.16 13.91 4.80
N HIS A 133 8.63 15.12 4.62
CA HIS A 133 7.21 15.34 4.29
C HIS A 133 6.93 14.90 2.85
N GLU A 134 7.79 15.29 1.92
CA GLU A 134 7.69 14.90 0.51
C GLU A 134 7.70 13.37 0.38
N ILE A 135 8.66 12.71 1.02
CA ILE A 135 8.81 11.24 0.98
C ILE A 135 7.59 10.55 1.61
N ALA A 136 7.06 11.07 2.72
CA ALA A 136 5.87 10.53 3.35
C ALA A 136 4.63 10.63 2.43
N GLN A 137 4.45 11.76 1.73
CA GLN A 137 3.36 11.94 0.77
C GLN A 137 3.48 11.00 -0.42
N LEU A 138 4.70 10.80 -0.94
CA LEU A 138 4.96 9.84 -2.02
C LEU A 138 4.48 8.43 -1.63
N PHE A 139 4.89 7.92 -0.45
CA PHE A 139 4.48 6.60 0.01
C PHE A 139 2.99 6.49 0.35
N PHE A 140 2.40 7.55 0.92
CA PHE A 140 0.99 7.52 1.31
C PHE A 140 0.03 7.58 0.12
N ARG A 141 0.39 8.32 -0.94
CA ARG A 141 -0.48 8.57 -2.09
C ARG A 141 -0.30 7.55 -3.21
N SER A 142 0.88 6.95 -3.33
CA SER A 142 1.20 6.03 -4.42
C SER A 142 0.93 4.58 -4.02
N ARG A 143 0.31 3.80 -4.92
CA ARG A 143 -0.08 2.39 -4.64
C ARG A 143 0.95 1.36 -5.11
N SER A 144 1.99 1.80 -5.79
CA SER A 144 2.97 0.95 -6.48
C SER A 144 4.12 0.49 -5.59
N PHE A 145 4.25 1.02 -4.37
CA PHE A 145 5.33 0.69 -3.45
C PHE A 145 5.05 -0.57 -2.63
N ASP A 146 6.08 -1.40 -2.49
CA ASP A 146 6.05 -2.55 -1.62
C ASP A 146 6.06 -2.12 -0.15
N ARG A 147 5.07 -2.60 0.60
CA ARG A 147 4.86 -2.20 2.00
C ARG A 147 5.96 -2.69 2.94
N ALA A 148 6.61 -3.81 2.61
CA ALA A 148 7.74 -4.30 3.41
C ALA A 148 8.95 -3.38 3.23
N GLN A 149 9.19 -2.88 2.02
CA GLN A 149 10.23 -1.89 1.73
C GLN A 149 9.92 -0.52 2.33
N ILE A 150 8.66 -0.06 2.30
CA ILE A 150 8.24 1.14 3.05
C ILE A 150 8.59 0.97 4.51
N ARG A 151 8.18 -0.14 5.16
CA ARG A 151 8.51 -0.40 6.57
C ARG A 151 10.02 -0.33 6.82
N ARG A 152 10.83 -1.03 6.02
CA ARG A 152 12.30 -1.04 6.15
C ARG A 152 12.90 0.36 6.04
N PHE A 153 12.38 1.18 5.14
CA PHE A 153 12.81 2.56 5.00
C PHE A 153 12.45 3.40 6.23
N LEU A 154 11.20 3.31 6.72
CA LEU A 154 10.74 4.02 7.91
C LEU A 154 11.50 3.62 9.18
N GLU A 155 11.97 2.38 9.27
CA GLU A 155 12.85 1.91 10.34
C GLU A 155 14.23 2.58 10.30
N SER A 156 14.73 2.90 9.09
CA SER A 156 15.99 3.61 8.91
C SER A 156 15.88 5.13 9.06
N ASP A 157 14.73 5.73 8.70
CA ASP A 157 14.47 7.17 8.84
C ASP A 157 13.12 7.44 9.51
N VAL A 158 13.16 7.52 10.84
CA VAL A 158 11.98 7.75 11.69
C VAL A 158 11.32 9.10 11.43
N ARG A 159 12.03 10.09 10.88
CA ARG A 159 11.45 11.41 10.56
C ARG A 159 10.37 11.29 9.49
N VAL A 160 10.53 10.34 8.57
CA VAL A 160 9.51 10.04 7.55
C VAL A 160 8.31 9.36 8.18
N LEU A 161 8.50 8.48 9.18
CA LEU A 161 7.39 7.90 9.95
C LEU A 161 6.58 8.99 10.68
N ASP A 162 7.26 9.99 11.24
CA ASP A 162 6.61 11.14 11.88
C ASP A 162 5.75 11.95 10.92
N GLN A 163 6.21 12.16 9.68
CA GLN A 163 5.39 12.84 8.67
C GLN A 163 4.26 11.94 8.15
N LEU A 164 4.53 10.65 7.95
CA LEU A 164 3.57 9.68 7.45
C LEU A 164 2.37 9.52 8.39
N ILE A 165 2.61 9.45 9.71
CA ILE A 165 1.52 9.26 10.67
C ILE A 165 0.55 10.45 10.69
N ILE A 166 1.05 11.66 10.40
CA ILE A 166 0.24 12.89 10.35
C ILE A 166 -0.72 12.88 9.14
N LEU A 167 -0.39 12.16 8.07
CA LEU A 167 -1.24 12.05 6.88
C LEU A 167 -2.50 11.21 7.11
N PHE A 168 -2.51 10.36 8.14
CA PHE A 168 -3.70 9.59 8.49
C PHE A 168 -4.75 10.47 9.17
N ASP A 169 -5.97 10.41 8.66
CA ASP A 169 -7.15 10.93 9.33
C ASP A 169 -7.94 9.77 9.97
N PHE A 170 -7.90 9.72 11.30
CA PHE A 170 -8.63 8.73 12.10
C PHE A 170 -9.91 9.30 12.73
N SER A 171 -10.36 10.48 12.32
CA SER A 171 -11.61 11.05 12.83
C SER A 171 -12.80 10.17 12.44
N ASN A 172 -13.69 9.93 13.41
CA ASN A 172 -14.87 9.05 13.26
C ASN A 172 -14.55 7.59 12.92
N GLN A 173 -13.28 7.16 13.01
CA GLN A 173 -12.90 5.77 12.87
C GLN A 173 -12.88 5.07 14.22
N THR A 174 -13.39 3.85 14.29
CA THR A 174 -13.16 2.97 15.46
C THR A 174 -11.70 2.53 15.50
N LEU A 175 -11.15 2.27 16.69
CA LEU A 175 -9.74 1.88 16.85
C LEU A 175 -9.30 0.70 15.96
N PRO A 176 -10.05 -0.41 15.82
CA PRO A 176 -9.65 -1.50 14.93
C PRO A 176 -9.59 -1.10 13.45
N ASN A 177 -10.53 -0.27 12.97
CA ASN A 177 -10.53 0.23 11.59
C ASN A 177 -9.38 1.19 11.33
N ALA A 178 -9.07 2.07 12.27
CA ALA A 178 -7.90 2.95 12.17
C ALA A 178 -6.60 2.15 12.09
N LEU A 179 -6.46 1.08 12.89
CA LEU A 179 -5.31 0.17 12.81
C LEU A 179 -5.23 -0.56 11.46
N ARG A 180 -6.36 -1.05 10.92
CA ARG A 180 -6.39 -1.66 9.59
C ARG A 180 -5.93 -0.68 8.51
N GLN A 181 -6.42 0.56 8.56
CA GLN A 181 -6.03 1.61 7.63
C GLN A 181 -4.53 1.92 7.73
N PHE A 182 -3.99 2.00 8.95
CA PHE A 182 -2.56 2.20 9.16
C PHE A 182 -1.70 1.07 8.57
N PHE A 183 -2.09 -0.18 8.84
CA PHE A 183 -1.36 -1.34 8.35
C PHE A 183 -1.61 -1.72 6.88
N ASP A 184 -2.56 -1.08 6.23
CA ASP A 184 -2.73 -1.17 4.78
C ASP A 184 -1.63 -0.41 4.02
N VAL A 185 -1.04 0.61 4.66
CA VAL A 185 0.08 1.39 4.11
C VAL A 185 1.43 0.85 4.58
N VAL A 186 1.56 0.59 5.90
CA VAL A 186 2.83 0.13 6.50
C VAL A 186 2.67 -1.31 6.98
N GLU A 187 3.43 -2.24 6.39
CA GLU A 187 3.33 -3.64 6.80
C GLU A 187 3.88 -3.84 8.22
N VAL A 188 3.14 -4.59 9.04
CA VAL A 188 3.57 -4.93 10.41
C VAL A 188 4.88 -5.72 10.41
N PRO A 189 5.83 -5.40 11.29
CA PRO A 189 7.06 -6.17 11.45
C PRO A 189 6.75 -7.63 11.80
N ASN A 190 7.57 -8.54 11.30
CA ASN A 190 7.40 -9.98 11.54
C ASN A 190 7.82 -10.42 12.96
N ARG A 191 8.16 -9.46 13.84
CA ARG A 191 8.56 -9.67 15.24
C ARG A 191 7.98 -8.55 16.09
N TYR A 192 7.80 -8.83 17.38
CA TYR A 192 7.52 -7.82 18.38
C TYR A 192 8.83 -7.11 18.75
N ASP A 193 9.26 -6.20 17.88
CA ASP A 193 10.51 -5.46 18.01
C ASP A 193 10.29 -4.00 18.47
N HIS A 194 11.39 -3.29 18.69
CA HIS A 194 11.37 -1.88 19.08
C HIS A 194 10.62 -1.00 18.08
N PHE A 195 10.71 -1.31 16.78
CA PHE A 195 10.08 -0.53 15.74
C PHE A 195 8.54 -0.65 15.77
N LEU A 196 8.01 -1.85 16.05
CA LEU A 196 6.57 -2.02 16.29
C LEU A 196 6.08 -1.17 17.47
N HIS A 197 6.83 -1.14 18.58
CA HIS A 197 6.51 -0.28 19.72
C HIS A 197 6.50 1.21 19.34
N LEU A 198 7.50 1.67 18.58
CA LEU A 198 7.58 3.05 18.10
C LEU A 198 6.39 3.42 17.19
N MET A 199 6.01 2.54 16.26
CA MET A 199 4.85 2.76 15.41
C MET A 199 3.55 2.86 16.21
N MET A 200 3.36 1.97 17.19
CA MET A 200 2.15 1.97 18.02
C MET A 200 2.07 3.18 18.95
N ASP A 201 3.20 3.69 19.44
CA ASP A 201 3.25 4.91 20.23
C ASP A 201 2.82 6.13 19.40
N LYS A 202 3.43 6.33 18.22
CA LYS A 202 3.06 7.41 17.29
C LYS A 202 1.60 7.29 16.82
N PHE A 203 1.15 6.07 16.51
CA PHE A 203 -0.24 5.81 16.14
C PHE A 203 -1.21 6.20 17.26
N ALA A 204 -0.92 5.80 18.51
CA ALA A 204 -1.79 6.09 19.63
C ALA A 204 -1.93 7.60 19.88
N ILE A 205 -0.81 8.35 19.79
CA ILE A 205 -0.81 9.81 19.87
C ILE A 205 -1.69 10.40 18.76
N ARG A 206 -1.50 9.97 17.51
CA ARG A 206 -2.29 10.48 16.37
C ARG A 206 -3.77 10.16 16.51
N TYR A 207 -4.13 8.93 16.91
CA TYR A 207 -5.51 8.51 17.08
C TYR A 207 -6.25 9.36 18.13
N VAL A 208 -5.59 9.64 19.25
CA VAL A 208 -6.13 10.57 20.27
C VAL A 208 -6.26 11.98 19.70
N GLN A 209 -5.27 12.47 18.95
CA GLN A 209 -5.32 13.81 18.34
C GLN A 209 -6.51 13.99 17.39
N CYS A 210 -6.83 12.98 16.57
CA CYS A 210 -7.98 13.00 15.66
C CYS A 210 -9.34 12.89 16.36
N ASN A 211 -9.37 12.42 17.62
CA ASN A 211 -10.59 12.06 18.35
C ASN A 211 -10.74 12.77 19.71
N LYS A 212 -9.99 13.84 19.98
CA LYS A 212 -9.95 14.56 21.27
C LYS A 212 -11.32 14.94 21.85
N HIS A 213 -12.30 15.21 20.99
CA HIS A 213 -13.63 15.64 21.42
C HIS A 213 -14.55 14.49 21.86
N LYS A 214 -14.26 13.26 21.45
CA LYS A 214 -15.11 12.08 21.70
C LYS A 214 -14.43 11.05 22.59
N LEU A 215 -13.11 11.01 22.57
CA LEU A 215 -12.31 9.99 23.25
C LEU A 215 -11.86 10.49 24.62
N GLN A 216 -12.22 9.76 25.68
CA GLN A 216 -11.80 10.05 27.06
C GLN A 216 -10.51 9.32 27.47
N HIS A 217 -9.93 8.52 26.57
CA HIS A 217 -8.76 7.69 26.84
C HIS A 217 -7.45 8.38 26.49
N SER A 218 -6.42 8.16 27.32
CA SER A 218 -5.06 8.63 27.08
C SER A 218 -4.39 7.86 25.93
N ALA A 219 -3.33 8.43 25.36
CA ALA A 219 -2.50 7.74 24.36
C ALA A 219 -1.93 6.42 24.91
N GLU A 220 -1.58 6.36 26.20
CA GLU A 220 -1.11 5.12 26.82
C GLU A 220 -2.18 4.02 26.83
N THR A 221 -3.44 4.39 27.07
CA THR A 221 -4.57 3.45 27.01
C THR A 221 -4.75 2.92 25.59
N ILE A 222 -4.75 3.81 24.59
CA ILE A 222 -4.87 3.44 23.19
C ILE A 222 -3.70 2.54 22.75
N TYR A 223 -2.48 2.86 23.17
CA TYR A 223 -1.30 2.05 22.91
C TYR A 223 -1.46 0.59 23.41
N VAL A 224 -1.93 0.40 24.65
CA VAL A 224 -2.17 -0.95 25.21
C VAL A 224 -3.31 -1.66 24.46
N LEU A 225 -4.37 -0.94 24.09
CA LEU A 225 -5.46 -1.48 23.28
C LEU A 225 -4.98 -1.92 21.89
N CYS A 226 -4.09 -1.15 21.24
CA CYS A 226 -3.51 -1.52 19.95
C CYS A 226 -2.76 -2.86 20.03
N PHE A 227 -1.90 -3.05 21.02
CA PHE A 227 -1.21 -4.32 21.22
C PHE A 227 -2.18 -5.46 21.53
N SER A 228 -3.19 -5.21 22.35
CA SER A 228 -4.24 -6.19 22.68
C SER A 228 -4.98 -6.65 21.42
N LEU A 229 -5.32 -5.71 20.54
CA LEU A 229 -5.98 -5.94 19.26
C LEU A 229 -5.09 -6.70 18.27
N ILE A 230 -3.81 -6.33 18.16
CA ILE A 230 -2.82 -7.04 17.32
C ILE A 230 -2.68 -8.49 17.78
N MET A 231 -2.55 -8.73 19.09
CA MET A 231 -2.47 -10.07 19.67
C MET A 231 -3.75 -10.87 19.45
N LEU A 232 -4.91 -10.25 19.64
CA LEU A 232 -6.20 -10.90 19.38
C LEU A 232 -6.31 -11.34 17.91
N SER A 233 -6.01 -10.44 16.98
CA SER A 233 -6.01 -10.72 15.54
C SER A 233 -5.09 -11.91 15.23
N ALA A 234 -3.86 -11.88 15.75
CA ALA A 234 -2.89 -12.91 15.49
C ALA A 234 -3.31 -14.26 16.13
N ASP A 235 -3.98 -14.27 17.30
CA ASP A 235 -4.51 -15.48 17.93
C ASP A 235 -5.68 -16.08 17.12
N LEU A 236 -6.68 -15.27 16.78
CA LEU A 236 -7.91 -15.69 16.08
C LEU A 236 -7.62 -16.28 14.69
N PHE A 237 -6.72 -15.65 13.92
CA PHE A 237 -6.52 -15.99 12.51
C PHE A 237 -5.30 -16.87 12.22
N ASN A 238 -4.49 -17.23 13.22
CA ASN A 238 -3.37 -18.15 13.03
C ASN A 238 -3.86 -19.62 13.05
N PRO A 239 -3.78 -20.38 11.93
CA PRO A 239 -4.31 -21.75 11.86
C PRO A 239 -3.68 -22.74 12.86
N ARG A 240 -2.49 -22.42 13.38
CA ARG A 240 -1.76 -23.29 14.33
C ARG A 240 -2.34 -23.25 15.75
N ILE A 241 -3.06 -22.18 16.10
CA ILE A 241 -3.67 -22.03 17.42
C ILE A 241 -5.05 -22.71 17.38
N LYS A 242 -5.17 -23.87 18.02
CA LYS A 242 -6.43 -24.62 18.11
C LYS A 242 -7.42 -23.96 19.07
N ASN A 243 -6.93 -23.55 20.24
CA ASN A 243 -7.75 -22.93 21.30
C ASN A 243 -7.66 -21.41 21.20
N LYS A 244 -8.61 -20.82 20.48
CA LYS A 244 -8.71 -19.38 20.27
C LYS A 244 -9.09 -18.66 21.55
N MET A 245 -8.60 -17.43 21.72
CA MET A 245 -9.00 -16.54 22.78
C MET A 245 -10.50 -16.23 22.65
N SER A 246 -11.27 -16.57 23.67
CA SER A 246 -12.69 -16.24 23.75
C SER A 246 -12.89 -14.75 24.09
N LYS A 247 -14.06 -14.20 23.76
CA LYS A 247 -14.44 -12.82 24.10
C LYS A 247 -14.27 -12.52 25.60
N ARG A 248 -14.70 -13.44 26.46
CA ARG A 248 -14.58 -13.31 27.92
C ARG A 248 -13.11 -13.25 28.37
N GLU A 249 -12.24 -14.05 27.78
CA GLU A 249 -10.81 -14.03 28.08
C GLU A 249 -10.16 -12.72 27.62
N PHE A 250 -10.52 -12.23 26.43
CA PHE A 250 -10.02 -10.95 25.91
C PHE A 250 -10.39 -9.79 26.85
N ILE A 251 -11.67 -9.65 27.21
CA ILE A 251 -12.15 -8.61 28.13
C ILE A 251 -11.39 -8.67 29.46
N ARG A 252 -11.25 -9.87 30.05
CA ARG A 252 -10.50 -10.07 31.30
C ARG A 252 -9.03 -9.63 31.18
N ASN A 253 -8.37 -9.99 30.08
CA ASN A 253 -6.95 -9.66 29.87
C ASN A 253 -6.75 -8.14 29.70
N VAL A 254 -7.60 -7.48 28.92
CA VAL A 254 -7.54 -6.03 28.68
C VAL A 254 -7.82 -5.25 29.96
N ARG A 255 -8.87 -5.63 30.71
CA ARG A 255 -9.18 -5.05 32.03
C ARG A 255 -7.97 -5.11 32.97
N ARG A 256 -7.31 -6.26 33.00
CA ARG A 256 -6.14 -6.49 33.85
C ARG A 256 -4.95 -5.62 33.46
N ALA A 257 -4.75 -5.40 32.16
CA ALA A 257 -3.65 -4.58 31.65
C ALA A 257 -3.87 -3.07 31.87
N LEU A 258 -5.12 -2.61 31.76
CA LEU A 258 -5.46 -1.19 31.86
C LEU A 258 -5.92 -0.74 33.26
N GLY A 259 -6.39 -1.67 34.10
CA GLY A 259 -7.09 -1.33 35.35
C GLY A 259 -8.46 -0.65 35.10
N LEU A 260 -8.97 -0.69 33.87
CA LEU A 260 -10.23 -0.07 33.45
C LEU A 260 -11.33 -1.13 33.32
N PHE A 261 -12.55 -0.76 33.72
CA PHE A 261 -13.72 -1.64 33.68
C PHE A 261 -14.71 -1.13 32.63
N ASP A 262 -14.44 -1.45 31.35
CA ASP A 262 -15.31 -1.13 30.22
C ASP A 262 -15.52 -2.38 29.36
N ASP A 263 -16.32 -3.30 29.89
CA ASP A 263 -16.55 -4.61 29.27
C ASP A 263 -17.32 -4.51 27.95
N GLU A 264 -18.15 -3.49 27.81
CA GLU A 264 -18.91 -3.21 26.59
C GLU A 264 -17.96 -2.78 25.48
N LEU A 265 -17.10 -1.79 25.72
CA LEU A 265 -16.07 -1.37 24.76
C LEU A 265 -15.16 -2.53 24.37
N PHE A 266 -14.60 -3.24 25.34
CA PHE A 266 -13.68 -4.36 25.06
C PHE A 266 -14.40 -5.49 24.32
N GLY A 267 -15.68 -5.72 24.63
CA GLY A 267 -16.53 -6.65 23.91
C GLY A 267 -16.72 -6.25 22.45
N HIS A 268 -17.03 -4.98 22.18
CA HIS A 268 -17.17 -4.46 20.82
C HIS A 268 -15.86 -4.53 20.02
N LEU A 269 -14.73 -4.25 20.67
CA LEU A 269 -13.41 -4.41 20.05
C LEU A 269 -13.15 -5.85 19.62
N TYR A 270 -13.52 -6.83 20.46
CA TYR A 270 -13.41 -8.25 20.11
C TYR A 270 -14.30 -8.61 18.92
N ASP A 271 -15.57 -8.22 18.98
CA ASP A 271 -16.55 -8.54 17.94
C ASP A 271 -16.14 -7.95 16.59
N ASP A 272 -15.59 -6.74 16.57
CA ASP A 272 -15.10 -6.12 15.34
C ASP A 272 -13.98 -6.96 14.69
N VAL A 273 -12.99 -7.40 15.45
CA VAL A 273 -11.90 -8.25 14.93
C VAL A 273 -12.41 -9.61 14.48
N TYR A 274 -13.31 -10.20 15.26
CA TYR A 274 -13.90 -11.50 14.95
C TYR A 274 -14.75 -11.46 13.66
N LEU A 275 -15.59 -10.44 13.49
CA LEU A 275 -16.52 -10.32 12.38
C LEU A 275 -15.89 -9.74 11.11
N ARG A 276 -15.07 -8.68 11.23
CA ARG A 276 -14.49 -7.98 10.07
C ARG A 276 -13.16 -8.55 9.60
N GLY A 277 -12.51 -9.37 10.43
CA GLY A 277 -11.27 -10.01 10.06
C GLY A 277 -10.02 -9.33 10.60
N HIS A 278 -8.89 -9.82 10.08
CA HIS A 278 -7.54 -9.54 10.55
C HIS A 278 -7.20 -8.03 10.53
N ILE A 279 -6.47 -7.56 11.55
CA ILE A 279 -6.05 -6.16 11.65
C ILE A 279 -4.85 -5.85 10.74
N ALA A 280 -3.89 -6.78 10.64
CA ALA A 280 -2.59 -6.56 9.98
C ALA A 280 -2.18 -7.66 8.96
N GLY A 281 -3.14 -8.09 8.12
CA GLY A 281 -2.92 -9.06 7.03
C GLY A 281 -2.12 -10.35 7.34
N LYS A 282 -1.56 -11.01 6.31
CA LYS A 282 -0.88 -12.32 6.44
C LYS A 282 0.45 -12.28 7.24
N SER A 283 0.99 -11.10 7.55
CA SER A 283 2.33 -10.95 8.16
C SER A 283 2.41 -11.36 9.64
N LEU A 284 1.33 -11.18 10.42
CA LEU A 284 1.31 -11.51 11.85
C LEU A 284 1.44 -13.01 12.17
N SER A 285 1.21 -13.89 11.18
CA SER A 285 1.39 -15.33 11.33
C SER A 285 2.83 -15.73 11.71
N HIS A 286 3.81 -14.88 11.37
CA HIS A 286 5.24 -15.10 11.62
C HIS A 286 5.72 -14.54 12.97
N CYS A 287 5.05 -13.55 13.56
CA CYS A 287 5.41 -12.99 14.87
C CYS A 287 5.33 -14.04 16.00
N TYR A 288 4.43 -15.02 15.87
CA TYR A 288 4.36 -16.16 16.78
C TYR A 288 5.47 -17.20 16.59
N LYS A 289 6.23 -17.19 15.48
CA LYS A 289 7.30 -18.18 15.23
C LYS A 289 8.52 -17.94 16.12
N THR A 290 8.94 -16.69 16.32
CA THR A 290 10.20 -16.37 17.03
C THR A 290 10.10 -16.50 18.53
N SER A 291 8.90 -16.53 19.06
CA SER A 291 8.66 -16.58 20.50
C SER A 291 8.29 -18.02 20.96
N GLY A 292 8.20 -18.97 20.03
CA GLY A 292 7.79 -20.37 20.27
C GLY A 292 8.67 -21.22 21.20
N ASN A 293 9.83 -20.72 21.64
CA ASN A 293 10.67 -21.38 22.64
C ASN A 293 10.73 -20.65 24.01
N HIS A 294 10.08 -19.49 24.16
CA HIS A 294 10.13 -18.70 25.41
C HIS A 294 8.80 -18.04 25.84
N ILE A 295 7.67 -18.22 25.15
CA ILE A 295 6.38 -17.69 25.62
C ILE A 295 5.79 -18.66 26.63
N HIS A 296 6.02 -18.42 27.92
CA HIS A 296 5.27 -19.12 28.96
C HIS A 296 3.95 -18.42 29.27
N HIS A 297 3.79 -17.11 29.01
CA HIS A 297 2.54 -16.40 29.26
C HIS A 297 2.15 -15.38 28.16
N ARG A 298 0.86 -15.31 27.84
CA ARG A 298 0.27 -14.34 26.87
C ARG A 298 0.51 -12.86 27.26
N THR A 299 1.04 -12.59 28.44
CA THR A 299 1.34 -11.27 29.03
C THR A 299 2.78 -10.81 28.83
N ASP A 300 3.65 -11.67 28.29
CA ASP A 300 5.09 -11.40 28.10
C ASP A 300 5.38 -10.37 26.98
N PHE A 301 4.34 -9.82 26.35
CA PHE A 301 4.42 -8.92 25.19
C PHE A 301 4.10 -7.45 25.50
N LEU A 302 3.58 -7.15 26.69
CA LEU A 302 3.40 -5.76 27.11
C LEU A 302 4.75 -5.20 27.59
N PRO A 303 5.04 -3.89 27.46
CA PRO A 303 6.26 -3.30 27.99
C PRO A 303 6.50 -3.71 29.45
N LYS A 304 7.76 -3.86 29.89
CA LYS A 304 8.11 -4.41 31.22
C LYS A 304 7.37 -3.80 32.41
N ARG A 305 6.96 -2.53 32.31
CA ARG A 305 6.11 -1.84 33.29
C ARG A 305 4.72 -2.48 33.51
N TYR A 306 4.29 -3.34 32.59
CA TYR A 306 3.03 -4.09 32.62
C TYR A 306 3.24 -5.61 32.79
N HIS A 307 4.47 -6.10 33.01
CA HIS A 307 4.72 -7.52 33.34
C HIS A 307 4.45 -7.86 34.82
N LEU A 308 4.12 -6.89 35.68
CA LEU A 308 3.79 -7.12 37.10
C LEU A 308 2.43 -7.80 37.32
N ILE A 309 1.86 -8.37 36.26
CA ILE A 309 0.54 -8.96 36.19
C ILE A 309 0.70 -10.49 36.38
N ARG A 310 0.95 -10.95 37.62
CA ARG A 310 0.97 -12.38 38.00
C ARG A 310 -0.42 -12.94 38.17
#